data_AF-A0A0N4ZW16-F1
#
_entry.id   AF-A0A0N4ZW16-F1
#
_cell.length_a   1.000
_cell.length_b   1.000
_cell.length_c   1.000
_cell.angle_alpha   90.00
_cell.angle_beta   90.00
_cell.angle_gamma   90.00
#
_symmetry.space_group_name_H-M   'P 1'
#
loop_
_entity.id
_entity.type
_entity.pdbx_description
1 polymer ?
#
loop_
_entity_poly.entity_id
_entity_poly.type
_entity_poly.pdbx_seq_one_letter_code
_entity_poly.pdbx_strand_id
1 'polypeptide(L)'
;MNSILNLIIFLAFFSQQLLAVDTNTCTTMAKNGYCDNAYYSKIMCANCATQCNDATIGNSIACLVGSLTPDTSCTDLGSNCAALIGQCTNSVYMPLMLKNCQSTCNMCS
;
A
#
# COMPACT_ATOMS: atom_id res chain seq x y z
N MET A 1 14.35 -42.46 -3.42
CA MET A 1 14.05 -41.11 -2.91
C MET A 1 13.13 -41.26 -1.72
N ASN A 2 13.61 -40.85 -0.54
CA ASN A 2 13.18 -41.36 0.76
C ASN A 2 11.87 -40.70 1.22
N SER A 3 10.80 -41.47 1.45
CA SER A 3 9.47 -40.96 1.81
C SER A 3 9.45 -40.09 3.08
N ILE A 4 10.43 -40.30 3.97
CA ILE A 4 10.66 -39.50 5.17
C ILE A 4 11.14 -38.08 4.80
N LEU A 5 11.94 -37.93 3.75
CA LEU A 5 12.42 -36.64 3.26
C LEU A 5 11.25 -35.79 2.72
N ASN A 6 10.30 -36.41 2.02
CA ASN A 6 9.12 -35.72 1.52
C ASN A 6 8.19 -35.27 2.67
N LEU A 7 8.03 -36.08 3.72
CA LEU A 7 7.22 -35.72 4.88
C LEU A 7 7.82 -34.52 5.65
N ILE A 8 9.15 -34.49 5.80
CA ILE A 8 9.86 -33.35 6.42
C ILE A 8 9.70 -32.08 5.59
N ILE A 9 9.77 -32.18 4.25
CA ILE A 9 9.54 -31.05 3.34
C ILE A 9 8.10 -30.54 3.48
N PHE A 10 7.10 -31.42 3.45
CA PHE A 10 5.69 -31.04 3.61
C PHE A 10 5.39 -30.38 4.97
N LEU A 11 5.97 -30.89 6.05
CA LEU A 11 5.82 -30.30 7.39
C LEU A 11 6.50 -28.93 7.50
N ALA A 12 7.69 -28.77 6.90
CA ALA A 12 8.40 -27.50 6.85
C ALA A 12 7.65 -26.41 6.05
N PHE A 13 6.98 -26.80 4.96
CA PHE A 13 6.11 -25.90 4.18
C PHE A 13 4.84 -25.51 4.95
N PHE A 14 4.23 -26.44 5.69
CA PHE A 14 3.03 -26.18 6.48
C PHE A 14 3.32 -25.25 7.69
N SER A 15 4.50 -25.38 8.30
CA SER A 15 4.93 -24.51 9.40
C SER A 15 5.26 -23.07 9.00
N GLN A 16 5.48 -22.79 7.71
CA GLN A 16 5.79 -21.43 7.22
C GLN A 16 4.55 -20.53 7.12
N GLN A 17 3.34 -21.06 7.33
CA GLN A 17 2.11 -20.28 7.17
C GLN A 17 1.67 -19.55 8.45
N LEU A 18 2.29 -19.83 9.60
CA LEU A 18 2.07 -19.11 10.84
C LEU A 18 3.41 -18.58 11.34
N LEU A 19 3.61 -17.25 11.28
CA LEU A 19 4.77 -16.49 11.80
C LEU A 19 5.89 -16.17 10.80
N ALA A 20 5.54 -15.63 9.65
CA ALA A 20 6.25 -14.49 9.05
C ALA A 20 5.38 -14.02 7.88
N VAL A 21 4.98 -12.75 7.87
CA VAL A 21 4.67 -12.13 6.58
C VAL A 21 5.97 -12.20 5.80
N ASP A 22 6.06 -13.14 4.85
CA ASP A 22 7.24 -13.31 4.01
C ASP A 22 7.58 -11.96 3.38
N THR A 23 8.78 -11.46 3.61
CA THR A 23 9.26 -10.20 3.05
C THR A 23 9.17 -10.21 1.51
N ASN A 24 9.22 -11.39 0.88
CA ASN A 24 8.98 -11.56 -0.54
C ASN A 24 7.53 -11.26 -0.94
N THR A 25 6.55 -11.59 -0.09
CA THR A 25 5.13 -11.27 -0.31
C THR A 25 4.90 -9.77 -0.19
N CYS A 26 5.42 -9.11 0.86
CA CYS A 26 5.33 -7.65 0.98
C CYS A 26 6.01 -6.92 -0.18
N THR A 27 7.20 -7.37 -0.58
CA THR A 27 7.94 -6.80 -1.71
C THR A 27 7.14 -6.92 -3.01
N THR A 28 6.53 -8.09 -3.24
CA THR A 28 5.71 -8.33 -4.44
C THR A 28 4.46 -7.45 -4.44
N MET A 29 3.74 -7.37 -3.32
CA MET A 29 2.54 -6.54 -3.19
C MET A 29 2.87 -5.04 -3.37
N ALA A 30 3.95 -4.57 -2.74
CA ALA A 30 4.40 -3.19 -2.88
C ALA A 30 4.74 -2.83 -4.34
N LYS A 31 5.50 -3.68 -5.03
CA LYS A 31 5.81 -3.52 -6.47
C LYS A 31 4.57 -3.53 -7.37
N ASN A 32 3.52 -4.23 -6.96
CA ASN A 32 2.25 -4.30 -7.68
C ASN A 32 1.30 -3.12 -7.34
N GLY A 33 1.77 -2.09 -6.62
CA GLY A 33 1.02 -0.87 -6.36
C GLY A 33 0.02 -0.97 -5.20
N TYR A 34 0.13 -1.99 -4.34
CA TYR A 34 -0.79 -2.14 -3.20
C TYR A 34 -0.60 -1.05 -2.14
N CYS A 35 0.58 -0.43 -2.11
CA CYS A 35 0.86 0.69 -1.20
C CYS A 35 0.13 1.98 -1.60
N ASP A 36 -0.21 2.15 -2.89
CA ASP A 36 -0.94 3.33 -3.40
C ASP A 36 -2.45 3.06 -3.57
N ASN A 37 -2.89 1.82 -3.33
CA ASN A 37 -4.30 1.47 -3.43
C ASN A 37 -5.06 1.86 -2.16
N ALA A 38 -6.15 2.62 -2.29
CA ALA A 38 -6.93 3.10 -1.14
C ALA A 38 -7.46 1.99 -0.21
N TYR A 39 -7.75 0.80 -0.77
CA TYR A 39 -8.26 -0.33 -0.01
C TYR A 39 -7.13 -1.10 0.69
N TYR A 40 -6.00 -1.31 0.00
CA TYR A 40 -4.91 -2.12 0.50
C TYR A 40 -3.87 -1.33 1.30
N SER A 41 -3.70 -0.03 1.07
CA SER A 41 -2.64 0.78 1.66
C SER A 41 -2.65 0.70 3.19
N LYS A 42 -3.82 0.76 3.84
CA LYS A 42 -3.94 0.63 5.30
C LYS A 42 -3.42 -0.71 5.82
N ILE A 43 -3.78 -1.82 5.15
CA ILE A 43 -3.34 -3.17 5.54
C ILE A 43 -1.84 -3.34 5.26
N MET A 44 -1.39 -2.85 4.11
CA MET A 44 0.02 -2.85 3.72
C MET A 44 0.86 -2.03 4.69
N CYS A 45 0.36 -0.91 5.20
CA CYS A 45 1.08 -0.10 6.18
C CYS A 45 1.10 -0.71 7.57
N ALA A 46 0.10 -1.51 7.93
CA ALA A 46 0.12 -2.26 9.18
C ALA A 46 1.12 -3.43 9.16
N ASN A 47 1.37 -4.04 7.98
CA ASN A 47 2.09 -5.32 7.88
C ASN A 47 3.37 -5.29 7.04
N CYS A 48 3.52 -4.30 6.15
CA CYS A 48 4.54 -4.17 5.11
C CYS A 48 5.09 -2.72 5.03
N ALA A 49 5.06 -1.97 6.14
CA ALA A 49 5.44 -0.55 6.17
C ALA A 49 6.85 -0.29 5.59
N THR A 50 7.80 -1.19 5.85
CA THR A 50 9.18 -1.06 5.36
C THR A 50 9.25 -1.12 3.84
N GLN A 51 8.52 -2.04 3.19
CA GLN A 51 8.47 -2.12 1.72
C GLN A 51 7.66 -0.98 1.11
N CYS A 52 6.57 -0.58 1.76
CA CYS A 52 5.78 0.54 1.26
C CYS A 52 6.56 1.83 1.28
N ASN A 53 7.30 2.14 2.36
CA ASN A 53 8.09 3.37 2.49
C ASN A 53 9.49 3.29 1.86
N ASP A 54 9.81 2.20 1.14
CA ASP A 54 11.06 2.08 0.39
C ASP A 54 10.87 2.65 -1.02
N ALA A 55 11.64 3.67 -1.39
CA ALA A 55 11.54 4.34 -2.69
C ALA A 55 11.93 3.45 -3.89
N THR A 56 12.54 2.29 -3.66
CA THR A 56 12.97 1.32 -4.67
C THR A 56 12.01 0.15 -4.83
N ILE A 57 11.05 -0.01 -3.91
CA ILE A 57 10.07 -1.11 -3.91
C ILE A 57 8.65 -0.57 -4.02
N GLY A 58 8.30 0.43 -3.22
CA GLY A 58 7.00 1.08 -3.18
C GLY A 58 7.14 2.58 -3.40
N ASN A 59 6.54 3.36 -2.50
CA ASN A 59 6.53 4.81 -2.54
C ASN A 59 6.94 5.32 -1.16
N SER A 60 8.01 6.10 -1.08
CA SER A 60 8.65 6.54 0.16
C SER A 60 7.73 7.19 1.20
N ILE A 61 6.53 7.61 0.80
CA ILE A 61 5.52 8.24 1.66
C ILE A 61 4.16 7.55 1.63
N ALA A 62 4.02 6.35 1.03
CA ALA A 62 2.73 5.66 0.86
C ALA A 62 1.92 5.54 2.16
N CYS A 63 2.58 5.22 3.28
CA CYS A 63 1.89 5.06 4.56
C CYS A 63 1.48 6.37 5.23
N LEU A 64 2.06 7.49 4.80
CA LEU A 64 1.58 8.82 5.17
C LEU A 64 0.32 9.18 4.36
N VAL A 65 0.24 8.74 3.09
CA VAL A 65 -0.91 9.05 2.23
C VAL A 65 -2.16 8.30 2.67
N GLY A 66 -2.01 7.02 3.02
CA GLY A 66 -3.11 6.19 3.54
C GLY A 66 -3.67 6.66 4.89
N SER A 67 -3.01 7.62 5.55
CA SER A 67 -3.46 8.21 6.82
C SER A 67 -3.94 9.66 6.71
N LEU A 68 -3.99 10.24 5.50
CA LEU A 68 -4.49 11.60 5.30
C LEU A 68 -5.93 11.71 5.78
N THR A 69 -6.17 12.67 6.66
CA THR A 69 -7.53 13.09 7.03
C THR A 69 -8.01 14.13 6.03
N PRO A 70 -9.24 14.00 5.48
CA PRO A 70 -9.77 14.99 4.57
C PRO A 70 -9.82 16.38 5.20
N ASP A 71 -9.41 17.41 4.46
CA ASP A 71 -9.55 18.81 4.87
C ASP A 71 -10.96 19.31 4.54
N THR A 72 -11.68 19.80 5.55
CA THR A 72 -13.05 20.27 5.41
C THR A 72 -13.16 21.73 4.93
N SER A 73 -12.04 22.43 4.72
CA SER A 73 -12.02 23.82 4.24
C SER A 73 -12.38 23.97 2.75
N CYS A 74 -12.27 22.88 1.99
CA CYS A 74 -12.69 22.79 0.60
C CYS A 74 -13.43 21.46 0.34
N THR A 75 -13.92 21.27 -0.88
CA THR A 75 -14.62 20.05 -1.28
C THR A 75 -13.97 19.43 -2.50
N ASP A 76 -14.02 18.10 -2.59
CA ASP A 76 -13.64 17.41 -3.81
C ASP A 76 -14.64 17.70 -4.94
N LEU A 77 -14.12 17.87 -6.16
CA LEU A 77 -14.92 17.94 -7.38
C LEU A 77 -15.13 16.54 -7.98
N GLY A 78 -14.18 15.62 -7.76
CA GLY A 78 -14.25 14.24 -8.23
C GLY A 78 -15.07 13.35 -7.31
N SER A 79 -15.87 12.46 -7.88
CA SER A 79 -16.69 11.51 -7.10
C SER A 79 -15.93 10.27 -6.62
N ASN A 80 -14.71 10.06 -7.10
CA ASN A 80 -13.89 8.88 -6.82
C ASN A 80 -12.59 9.20 -6.07
N CYS A 81 -12.48 10.39 -5.46
CA CYS A 81 -11.27 10.86 -4.80
C CYS A 81 -10.80 9.91 -3.68
N ALA A 82 -11.71 9.38 -2.86
CA ALA A 82 -11.37 8.41 -1.82
C ALA A 82 -10.68 7.15 -2.37
N ALA A 83 -11.10 6.66 -3.54
CA ALA A 83 -10.49 5.50 -4.19
C ALA A 83 -9.11 5.82 -4.81
N LEU A 84 -8.84 7.10 -5.06
CA LEU A 84 -7.63 7.62 -5.68
C LEU A 84 -6.65 8.25 -4.69
N ILE A 85 -6.87 8.12 -3.38
CA ILE A 85 -6.05 8.81 -2.36
C ILE A 85 -4.55 8.55 -2.51
N GLY A 86 -4.12 7.35 -2.91
CA GLY A 86 -2.68 7.07 -3.16
C GLY A 86 -2.08 7.85 -4.33
N GLN A 87 -2.90 8.46 -5.19
CA GLN A 87 -2.43 9.32 -6.28
C GLN A 87 -2.06 10.74 -5.81
N CYS A 88 -2.40 11.11 -4.56
CA CYS A 88 -2.08 12.44 -4.01
C CYS A 88 -0.56 12.72 -4.00
N THR A 89 0.29 11.68 -3.96
CA THR A 89 1.76 11.82 -3.99
C THR A 89 2.41 11.27 -5.25
N ASN A 90 1.62 10.69 -6.16
CA ASN A 90 2.14 10.27 -7.44
C ASN A 90 2.41 11.51 -8.29
N SER A 91 3.67 11.78 -8.61
CA SER A 91 4.08 13.00 -9.33
C SER A 91 3.38 13.20 -10.68
N VAL A 92 2.96 12.11 -11.34
CA VAL A 92 2.23 12.16 -12.61
C VAL A 92 0.77 12.59 -12.40
N TYR A 93 0.12 12.11 -11.34
CA TYR A 93 -1.30 12.36 -11.09
C TYR A 93 -1.56 13.51 -10.11
N MET A 94 -0.56 13.96 -9.36
CA MET A 94 -0.69 15.02 -8.36
C MET A 94 -1.34 16.30 -8.92
N PRO A 95 -1.03 16.79 -10.14
CA PRO A 95 -1.73 17.95 -10.72
C PRO A 95 -3.24 17.72 -10.90
N LEU A 96 -3.65 16.50 -11.25
CA LEU A 96 -5.06 16.15 -11.39
C LEU A 96 -5.75 16.04 -10.02
N MET A 97 -5.05 15.47 -9.04
CA MET A 97 -5.53 15.34 -7.66
C MET A 97 -5.70 16.71 -7.00
N LEU A 98 -4.74 17.61 -7.18
CA LEU A 98 -4.83 19.01 -6.75
C LEU A 98 -6.00 19.77 -7.36
N LYS A 99 -6.49 19.37 -8.54
CA LYS A 99 -7.62 20.03 -9.18
C LYS A 99 -8.96 19.46 -8.72
N ASN A 100 -9.04 18.15 -8.49
CA ASN A 100 -10.33 17.45 -8.31
C ASN A 100 -10.54 16.86 -6.92
N CYS A 101 -9.48 16.67 -6.14
CA CYS A 101 -9.48 15.88 -4.90
C CYS A 101 -8.74 16.59 -3.76
N GLN A 102 -8.83 17.92 -3.70
CA GLN A 102 -8.10 18.76 -2.74
C GLN A 102 -8.41 18.41 -1.29
N SER A 103 -9.69 18.16 -0.97
CA SER A 103 -10.12 17.79 0.38
C SER A 103 -9.53 16.43 0.75
N THR A 104 -9.73 15.41 -0.09
CA THR A 104 -9.19 14.05 0.14
C THR A 104 -7.67 14.04 0.28
N CYS A 105 -6.95 14.84 -0.53
CA CYS A 105 -5.50 14.92 -0.46
C CYS A 105 -4.98 15.82 0.66
N ASN A 106 -5.84 16.49 1.43
CA ASN A 106 -5.47 17.48 2.43
C ASN A 106 -4.58 18.60 1.81
N MET A 107 -5.03 19.15 0.68
CA MET A 107 -4.33 20.17 -0.12
C MET A 107 -5.23 21.37 -0.44
N CYS A 108 -6.21 21.68 0.41
CA CYS A 108 -6.97 22.91 0.24
C CYS A 108 -6.03 24.12 0.39
N SER A 109 -6.16 25.10 -0.51
CA SER A 109 -5.32 26.31 -0.59
C SER A 109 -6.17 27.56 -0.62
#